data_AF-A0A1F5E5C3-F1
#
_entry.id   AF-A0A1F5E5C3-F1
#
_cell.length_a   1.000
_cell.length_b   1.000
_cell.length_c   1.000
_cell.angle_alpha   90.00
_cell.angle_beta   90.00
_cell.angle_gamma   90.00
#
_symmetry.space_group_name_H-M   'P 1'
#
loop_
_entity.id
_entity.type
_entity.pdbx_description
1 polymer ?
#
loop_
_entity_poly.entity_id
_entity_poly.type
_entity_poly.pdbx_seq_one_letter_code
_entity_poly.pdbx_strand_id
1 'polypeptide(L)'
;MNNIIYPELSYKLMGLCFQIQKKLGRFCRERQYADSLEELLQTANIKYKREYEVKDLVPQSPAGNKVDFLIENKIILELKAKNFIKKEDYIQTQRYLKCANKKLGLIINFRNSFLKAKRVLNSQYSDSNKKFASFASALYHSHRSNGYIALVTILVIGAVGAAVAVSVILLGLGSSRTSFALEQSNQAKALANACAEEALQQIRDSTPYTGTGDLTLGQGTCSYAVTTQGGQDR
;
A
#
# COMPACT_ATOMS: atom_id res chain seq x y z
N MET A 1 22.84 24.01 -19.92
CA MET A 1 23.45 22.90 -20.69
C MET A 1 22.32 22.03 -21.25
N ASN A 2 22.22 21.90 -22.58
CA ASN A 2 21.22 21.01 -23.20
C ASN A 2 21.55 19.56 -22.87
N ASN A 3 20.70 18.91 -22.07
CA ASN A 3 20.91 17.53 -21.64
C ASN A 3 20.64 16.58 -22.82
N ILE A 4 21.68 15.89 -23.31
CA ILE A 4 21.56 14.93 -24.41
C ILE A 4 20.98 13.63 -23.87
N ILE A 5 19.89 13.15 -24.47
CA ILE A 5 19.25 11.89 -24.06
C ILE A 5 20.12 10.69 -24.49
N TYR A 6 20.51 9.82 -23.55
CA TYR A 6 21.31 8.61 -23.80
C TYR A 6 22.59 8.82 -24.64
N PRO A 7 23.52 9.69 -24.21
CA PRO A 7 24.69 10.05 -25.01
C PRO A 7 25.60 8.84 -25.25
N GLU A 8 26.00 8.13 -24.20
CA GLU A 8 26.92 6.99 -24.29
C GLU A 8 26.42 5.87 -25.21
N LEU A 9 25.15 5.46 -25.03
CA LEU A 9 24.54 4.43 -25.88
C LEU A 9 24.42 4.90 -27.33
N SER A 10 24.09 6.19 -27.55
CA SER A 10 24.05 6.76 -28.91
C SER A 10 25.44 6.74 -29.57
N TYR A 11 26.50 7.07 -28.82
CA TYR A 11 27.87 7.04 -29.33
C TYR A 11 28.33 5.63 -29.67
N LYS A 12 28.02 4.64 -28.82
CA LYS A 12 28.31 3.22 -29.09
C LYS A 12 27.62 2.75 -30.38
N LEU A 13 26.32 3.02 -30.51
CA LEU A 13 25.55 2.66 -31.71
C LEU A 13 26.11 3.31 -32.98
N MET A 14 26.50 4.58 -32.90
CA MET A 14 27.16 5.25 -34.03
C MET A 14 28.50 4.62 -34.38
N GLY A 15 29.31 4.25 -33.38
CA GLY A 15 30.56 3.53 -33.58
C GLY A 15 30.37 2.23 -34.37
N LEU A 16 29.34 1.44 -34.03
CA LEU A 16 29.00 0.23 -34.77
C LEU A 16 28.57 0.55 -36.21
N CYS A 17 27.73 1.57 -36.41
CA CYS A 17 27.30 1.98 -37.75
C CYS A 17 28.49 2.41 -38.63
N PHE A 18 29.49 3.10 -38.08
CA PHE A 18 30.71 3.45 -38.81
C PHE A 18 31.51 2.23 -39.23
N GLN A 19 31.62 1.22 -38.36
CA GLN A 19 32.27 -0.05 -38.72
C GLN A 19 31.56 -0.74 -39.88
N ILE A 20 30.23 -0.74 -39.88
CA ILE A 20 29.43 -1.30 -40.97
C ILE A 20 29.67 -0.53 -42.27
N GLN A 21 29.64 0.80 -42.25
CA GLN A 21 29.90 1.60 -43.46
C GLN A 21 31.32 1.39 -43.98
N LYS A 22 32.30 1.17 -43.10
CA LYS A 22 33.68 0.82 -43.50
C LYS A 22 33.75 -0.57 -44.15
N LYS A 23 33.00 -1.56 -43.63
CA LYS A 23 32.99 -2.95 -44.10
C LYS A 23 32.21 -3.12 -45.41
N LEU A 24 30.99 -2.60 -45.47
CA LEU A 24 30.05 -2.80 -46.59
C LEU A 24 30.07 -1.66 -47.61
N GLY A 25 30.58 -0.49 -47.23
CA GLY A 25 30.48 0.70 -48.05
C GLY A 25 29.04 1.24 -48.13
N ARG A 26 28.80 2.02 -49.19
CA ARG A 26 27.50 2.62 -49.52
C ARG A 26 26.79 1.74 -50.56
N PHE A 27 25.49 1.97 -50.75
CA PHE A 27 24.66 1.35 -51.80
C PHE A 27 24.24 -0.11 -51.57
N CYS A 28 24.46 -0.68 -50.38
CA CYS A 28 23.83 -1.94 -50.01
C CYS A 28 22.34 -1.74 -49.67
N ARG A 29 21.59 -2.85 -49.62
CA ARG A 29 20.19 -2.85 -49.19
C ARG A 29 20.09 -2.65 -47.68
N GLU A 30 19.00 -2.05 -47.22
CA GLU A 30 18.73 -1.83 -45.79
C GLU A 30 18.86 -3.11 -44.97
N ARG A 31 18.37 -4.24 -45.50
CA ARG A 31 18.49 -5.56 -44.87
C ARG A 31 19.94 -5.96 -44.59
N GLN A 32 20.87 -5.73 -45.52
CA GLN A 32 22.27 -6.08 -45.35
C GLN A 32 22.93 -5.26 -44.22
N TYR A 33 22.57 -3.98 -44.11
CA TYR A 33 23.00 -3.15 -43.00
C TYR A 33 22.41 -3.61 -41.67
N ALA A 34 21.14 -4.01 -41.65
CA ALA A 34 20.50 -4.57 -40.46
C ALA A 34 21.16 -5.88 -40.02
N ASP A 35 21.44 -6.80 -40.94
CA ASP A 35 22.13 -8.07 -40.65
C ASP A 35 23.51 -7.83 -40.03
N SER A 36 24.30 -6.94 -40.63
CA SER A 36 25.63 -6.58 -40.08
C SER A 36 25.56 -5.85 -38.74
N LEU A 37 24.52 -5.05 -38.51
CA LEU A 37 24.32 -4.40 -37.22
C LEU A 37 23.97 -5.40 -36.13
N GLU A 38 23.14 -6.40 -36.45
CA GLU A 38 22.76 -7.46 -35.52
C GLU A 38 23.98 -8.23 -35.00
N GLU A 39 24.87 -8.67 -35.90
CA GLU A 39 26.13 -9.34 -35.55
C GLU A 39 26.99 -8.49 -34.61
N LEU A 40 27.13 -7.20 -34.92
CA LEU A 40 27.93 -6.27 -34.11
C LEU A 40 27.30 -5.97 -32.76
N LEU A 41 25.98 -5.87 -32.68
CA LEU A 41 25.27 -5.69 -31.41
C LEU A 41 25.44 -6.90 -30.49
N GLN A 42 25.38 -8.13 -31.04
CA GLN A 42 25.65 -9.36 -30.30
C GLN A 42 27.09 -9.38 -29.77
N THR A 43 28.06 -9.09 -30.64
CA THR A 43 29.49 -9.05 -30.27
C THR A 43 29.77 -7.99 -29.21
N ALA A 44 29.11 -6.84 -29.29
CA ALA A 44 29.22 -5.77 -28.31
C ALA A 44 28.40 -6.01 -27.02
N ASN A 45 27.70 -7.14 -26.91
CA ASN A 45 26.80 -7.49 -25.81
C ASN A 45 25.75 -6.41 -25.50
N ILE A 46 25.23 -5.74 -26.54
CA ILE A 46 24.17 -4.74 -26.42
C ILE A 46 22.84 -5.45 -26.59
N LYS A 47 21.94 -5.33 -25.61
CA LYS A 47 20.61 -5.94 -25.69
C LYS A 47 19.76 -5.23 -26.77
N TYR A 48 19.15 -6.00 -27.66
CA TYR A 48 18.24 -5.47 -28.68
C TYR A 48 17.05 -6.41 -28.95
N LYS A 49 16.03 -5.87 -29.62
CA LYS A 49 15.00 -6.65 -30.32
C LYS A 49 14.97 -6.19 -31.77
N ARG A 50 15.07 -7.13 -32.71
CA ARG A 50 15.04 -6.88 -34.15
C ARG A 50 13.61 -6.97 -34.68
N GLU A 51 13.28 -6.15 -35.68
CA GLU A 51 11.96 -6.11 -36.35
C GLU A 51 10.79 -6.03 -35.34
N TYR A 52 10.97 -5.22 -34.31
CA TYR A 52 10.08 -5.22 -33.15
C TYR A 52 8.73 -4.58 -33.49
N GLU A 53 7.64 -5.31 -33.25
CA GLU A 53 6.31 -4.85 -33.56
C GLU A 53 5.83 -3.79 -32.58
N VAL A 54 5.32 -2.67 -33.11
CA VAL A 54 4.82 -1.56 -32.29
C VAL A 54 3.56 -1.95 -31.52
N LYS A 55 2.79 -2.95 -32.00
CA LYS A 55 1.62 -3.49 -31.29
C LYS A 55 1.97 -4.14 -29.95
N ASP A 56 3.18 -4.71 -29.84
CA ASP A 56 3.68 -5.30 -28.59
C ASP A 56 3.94 -4.21 -27.52
N LEU A 57 3.90 -2.94 -27.92
CA LEU A 57 4.02 -1.78 -27.04
C LEU A 57 2.67 -1.08 -26.80
N VAL A 58 1.73 -1.17 -27.74
CA VAL A 58 0.39 -0.58 -27.64
C VAL A 58 -0.65 -1.51 -28.27
N PRO A 59 -1.61 -2.04 -27.49
CA PRO A 59 -2.64 -2.98 -27.99
C PRO A 59 -3.49 -2.44 -29.14
N GLN A 60 -3.59 -1.11 -29.28
CA GLN A 60 -4.45 -0.43 -30.26
C GLN A 60 -3.70 0.03 -31.53
N SER A 61 -2.45 -0.38 -31.74
CA SER A 61 -1.72 -0.01 -32.97
C SER A 61 -2.17 -0.88 -34.15
N PRO A 62 -2.38 -0.31 -35.36
CA PRO A 62 -2.64 -1.11 -36.56
C PRO A 62 -1.53 -2.14 -36.79
N ALA A 63 -1.94 -3.39 -37.05
CA ALA A 63 -1.02 -4.51 -37.28
C ALA A 63 -0.06 -4.20 -38.45
N GLY A 64 1.19 -4.65 -38.33
CA GLY A 64 2.20 -4.60 -39.41
C GLY A 64 3.26 -3.50 -39.29
N ASN A 65 3.12 -2.52 -38.38
CA ASN A 65 4.17 -1.54 -38.15
C ASN A 65 5.30 -2.12 -37.28
N LYS A 66 6.48 -2.29 -37.88
CA LYS A 66 7.70 -2.77 -37.23
C LYS A 66 8.77 -1.69 -37.21
N VAL A 67 9.56 -1.66 -36.16
CA VAL A 67 10.81 -0.90 -36.09
C VAL A 67 12.00 -1.81 -36.33
N ASP A 68 13.05 -1.32 -36.98
CA ASP A 68 14.21 -2.17 -37.30
C ASP A 68 14.86 -2.73 -36.03
N PHE A 69 15.12 -1.87 -35.04
CA PHE A 69 15.67 -2.27 -33.75
C PHE A 69 15.11 -1.47 -32.56
N LEU A 70 14.83 -2.18 -31.47
CA LEU A 70 14.67 -1.59 -30.13
C LEU A 70 15.90 -1.90 -29.28
N ILE A 71 16.73 -0.90 -29.01
CA ILE A 71 17.98 -1.04 -28.26
C ILE A 71 17.75 -0.78 -26.78
N GLU A 72 18.17 -1.73 -25.93
CA GLU A 72 18.07 -1.71 -24.47
C GLU A 72 16.70 -1.29 -23.91
N ASN A 73 15.61 -1.52 -24.66
CA ASN A 73 14.27 -1.01 -24.33
C ASN A 73 14.21 0.53 -24.14
N LYS A 74 15.17 1.28 -24.70
CA LYS A 74 15.35 2.74 -24.54
C LYS A 74 15.27 3.50 -25.86
N ILE A 75 15.97 3.02 -26.89
CA ILE A 75 16.14 3.72 -28.17
C ILE A 75 15.50 2.93 -29.30
N ILE A 76 14.66 3.59 -30.09
CA ILE A 76 14.22 3.05 -31.39
C ILE A 76 15.26 3.42 -32.43
N LEU A 77 15.73 2.45 -33.21
CA LEU A 77 16.73 2.66 -34.25
C LEU A 77 16.15 2.21 -35.59
N GLU A 78 16.18 3.13 -36.56
CA GLU A 78 15.68 2.96 -37.93
C GLU A 78 16.85 3.13 -38.90
N LEU A 79 17.06 2.14 -39.75
CA LEU A 79 18.08 2.14 -40.78
C LEU A 79 17.44 2.53 -42.12
N LYS A 80 18.16 3.34 -42.90
CA LYS A 80 17.75 3.71 -44.25
C LYS A 80 18.93 3.60 -45.23
N ALA A 81 18.64 3.35 -46.49
CA ALA A 81 19.62 3.30 -47.57
C ALA A 81 19.15 4.09 -48.81
N LYS A 82 18.78 5.36 -48.62
CA LYS A 82 18.19 6.22 -49.67
C LYS A 82 18.84 7.58 -49.76
N ASN A 83 18.58 8.35 -50.83
CA ASN A 83 19.31 9.61 -51.09
C ASN A 83 19.23 10.61 -49.93
N PHE A 84 18.06 10.74 -49.32
CA PHE A 84 17.82 11.64 -48.20
C PHE A 84 16.71 11.09 -47.31
N ILE A 85 16.79 11.44 -46.02
CA ILE A 85 15.71 11.19 -45.06
C ILE A 85 14.61 12.20 -45.31
N LYS A 86 13.40 11.72 -45.59
CA LYS A 86 12.23 12.54 -45.85
C LYS A 86 11.51 12.91 -44.55
N LYS A 87 10.49 13.76 -44.65
CA LYS A 87 9.65 14.16 -43.50
C LYS A 87 8.83 12.98 -42.99
N GLU A 88 8.39 12.09 -43.88
CA GLU A 88 7.58 10.91 -43.56
C GLU A 88 8.35 9.94 -42.66
N ASP A 89 9.66 9.76 -42.86
CA ASP A 89 10.49 8.92 -42.00
C ASP A 89 10.56 9.45 -40.56
N TYR A 90 10.69 10.77 -40.43
CA TYR A 90 10.71 11.44 -39.14
C TYR A 90 9.37 11.28 -38.43
N ILE A 91 8.26 11.52 -39.15
CA ILE A 91 6.90 11.39 -38.61
C ILE A 91 6.62 9.93 -38.21
N GLN A 92 7.03 8.97 -39.03
CA GLN A 92 6.91 7.54 -38.72
C GLN A 92 7.64 7.19 -37.43
N THR A 93 8.91 7.57 -37.32
CA THR A 93 9.71 7.33 -36.10
C THR A 93 9.09 8.03 -34.89
N GLN A 94 8.63 9.26 -35.05
CA GLN A 94 7.97 10.02 -33.98
C GLN A 94 6.68 9.33 -33.51
N ARG A 95 5.88 8.81 -34.43
CA ARG A 95 4.69 8.01 -34.11
C ARG A 95 5.06 6.77 -33.31
N TYR A 96 6.11 6.05 -33.73
CA TYR A 96 6.59 4.87 -33.00
C TYR A 96 7.07 5.21 -31.60
N LEU A 97 7.79 6.31 -31.41
CA LEU A 97 8.23 6.73 -30.08
C LEU A 97 7.06 7.07 -29.15
N LYS A 98 6.01 7.70 -29.68
CA LYS A 98 4.79 8.02 -28.93
C LYS A 98 4.07 6.75 -28.50
N CYS A 99 3.82 5.83 -29.43
CA CYS A 99 3.20 4.55 -29.13
C CYS A 99 4.06 3.76 -28.13
N ALA A 100 5.34 3.61 -28.39
CA ALA A 100 6.28 2.85 -27.56
C ALA A 100 6.57 3.48 -26.19
N ASN A 101 6.08 4.69 -25.93
CA ASN A 101 6.48 5.57 -24.83
C ASN A 101 8.01 5.56 -24.63
N LYS A 102 8.78 5.89 -25.68
CA LYS A 102 10.25 6.01 -25.64
C LYS A 102 10.69 7.44 -25.83
N LYS A 103 11.82 7.82 -25.22
CA LYS A 103 12.35 9.19 -25.25
C LYS A 103 12.99 9.55 -26.60
N LEU A 104 13.70 8.60 -27.21
CA LEU A 104 14.62 8.86 -28.32
C LEU A 104 14.51 7.81 -29.42
N GLY A 105 14.44 8.30 -30.66
CA GLY A 105 14.62 7.53 -31.87
C GLY A 105 15.83 8.02 -32.66
N LEU A 106 16.52 7.11 -33.34
CA LEU A 106 17.66 7.41 -34.21
C LEU A 106 17.35 6.90 -35.61
N ILE A 107 17.47 7.77 -36.61
CA ILE A 107 17.38 7.39 -38.02
C ILE A 107 18.79 7.49 -38.62
N ILE A 108 19.31 6.37 -39.13
CA ILE A 108 20.65 6.26 -39.70
C ILE A 108 20.55 5.98 -41.20
N ASN A 109 21.05 6.89 -42.03
CA ASN A 109 21.06 6.71 -43.48
C ASN A 109 22.44 6.29 -43.99
N PHE A 110 22.60 5.02 -44.35
CA PHE A 110 23.87 4.47 -44.86
C PHE A 110 24.23 4.93 -46.27
N ARG A 111 23.29 5.56 -47.02
CA ARG A 111 23.62 6.12 -48.34
C ARG A 111 24.39 7.45 -48.23
N ASN A 112 24.42 8.10 -47.07
CA ASN A 112 25.16 9.34 -46.88
C ASN A 112 26.67 9.10 -46.93
N SER A 113 27.43 10.02 -47.53
CA SER A 113 28.90 9.97 -47.53
C SER A 113 29.47 9.99 -46.11
N PHE A 114 28.83 10.73 -45.21
CA PHE A 114 29.14 10.76 -43.78
C PHE A 114 27.91 10.31 -43.00
N LEU A 115 28.05 9.22 -42.24
CA LEU A 115 27.00 8.77 -41.34
C LEU A 115 26.69 9.83 -40.30
N LYS A 116 25.40 10.15 -40.19
CA LYS A 116 24.86 11.09 -39.20
C LYS A 116 23.58 10.50 -38.64
N ALA A 117 23.45 10.50 -37.32
CA ALA A 117 22.20 10.15 -36.67
C ALA A 117 21.24 11.33 -36.71
N LYS A 118 20.08 11.14 -37.35
CA LYS A 118 18.95 12.05 -37.17
C LYS A 118 18.21 11.64 -35.91
N ARG A 119 18.24 12.51 -34.89
CA ARG A 119 17.62 12.28 -33.59
C ARG A 119 16.17 12.73 -33.61
N VAL A 120 15.26 11.84 -33.23
CA VAL A 120 13.82 12.11 -33.10
C VAL A 120 13.48 12.05 -31.62
N LEU A 121 12.89 13.12 -31.10
CA LEU A 121 12.54 13.24 -29.69
C LEU A 121 11.03 13.10 -29.51
N ASN A 122 10.64 12.42 -28.44
CA ASN A 122 9.25 12.34 -28.02
C ASN A 122 8.96 13.38 -26.94
N SER A 123 8.30 14.47 -27.31
CA SER A 123 7.88 15.51 -26.37
C SER A 123 6.78 15.04 -25.40
N GLN A 124 6.03 14.00 -25.76
CA GLN A 124 4.95 13.43 -24.96
C GLN A 124 5.40 12.26 -24.08
N TYR A 125 6.71 11.98 -24.05
CA TYR A 125 7.24 10.91 -23.24
C TYR A 125 6.86 11.12 -21.77
N SER A 126 6.19 10.13 -21.18
CA SER A 126 5.84 10.13 -19.76
C SER A 126 6.66 9.07 -19.06
N ASP A 127 7.50 9.51 -18.12
CA ASP A 127 8.23 8.59 -17.25
C ASP A 127 7.23 8.07 -16.21
N SER A 128 6.65 6.89 -16.44
CA SER A 128 5.70 6.26 -15.50
C SER A 128 6.30 6.14 -14.09
N ASN A 129 7.63 5.93 -14.02
CA ASN A 129 8.38 5.91 -12.76
C ASN A 129 8.51 7.29 -12.11
N LYS A 130 8.55 8.40 -12.88
CA LYS A 130 8.47 9.74 -12.28
C LYS A 130 7.07 10.09 -11.83
N LYS A 131 6.00 9.59 -12.46
CA LYS A 131 4.65 9.78 -11.92
C LYS A 131 4.51 9.10 -10.57
N PHE A 132 4.98 7.86 -10.44
CA PHE A 132 5.01 7.15 -9.16
C PHE A 132 5.96 7.80 -8.15
N ALA A 133 7.16 8.22 -8.56
CA ALA A 133 8.09 8.94 -7.69
C ALA A 133 7.60 10.34 -7.32
N SER A 134 6.84 11.01 -8.19
CA SER A 134 6.17 12.29 -7.93
C SER A 134 4.95 12.12 -7.04
N PHE A 135 4.22 11.01 -7.15
CA PHE A 135 3.12 10.67 -6.25
C PHE A 135 3.67 10.26 -4.88
N ALA A 136 4.71 9.44 -4.86
CA ALA A 136 5.45 9.08 -3.66
C ALA A 136 6.11 10.31 -3.03
N SER A 137 6.66 11.24 -3.83
CA SER A 137 7.18 12.50 -3.33
C SER A 137 6.08 13.46 -2.92
N ALA A 138 4.89 13.46 -3.53
CA ALA A 138 3.75 14.25 -3.09
C ALA A 138 3.16 13.69 -1.77
N LEU A 139 3.13 12.36 -1.61
CA LEU A 139 2.83 11.69 -0.36
C LEU A 139 3.91 11.98 0.70
N TYR A 140 5.18 12.06 0.32
CA TYR A 140 6.28 12.42 1.22
C TYR A 140 6.33 13.92 1.54
N HIS A 141 5.98 14.79 0.59
CA HIS A 141 5.99 16.25 0.75
C HIS A 141 4.72 16.76 1.46
N SER A 142 3.66 15.95 1.51
CA SER A 142 2.55 16.13 2.47
C SER A 142 3.00 16.03 3.93
N HIS A 143 4.24 15.65 4.21
CA HIS A 143 4.81 15.65 5.56
C HIS A 143 5.74 16.83 5.86
N ARG A 144 5.69 17.92 5.07
CA ARG A 144 6.45 19.15 5.36
C ARG A 144 5.63 20.45 5.33
N SER A 145 4.37 20.37 5.75
CA SER A 145 3.70 21.51 6.36
C SER A 145 2.80 20.99 7.46
N ASN A 146 2.98 21.54 8.66
CA ASN A 146 2.12 21.43 9.83
C ASN A 146 2.46 20.30 10.81
N GLY A 147 3.53 20.50 11.59
CA GLY A 147 3.84 19.68 12.76
C GLY A 147 2.68 19.56 13.77
N TYR A 148 1.70 20.48 13.72
CA TYR A 148 0.48 20.36 14.52
C TYR A 148 -0.38 19.15 14.15
N ILE A 149 -0.29 18.61 12.92
CA ILE A 149 -1.08 17.44 12.51
C ILE A 149 -0.67 16.22 13.32
N ALA A 150 0.64 16.00 13.55
CA ALA A 150 1.14 14.93 14.41
C ALA A 150 0.72 15.12 15.88
N LEU A 151 0.64 16.37 16.35
CA LEU A 151 0.16 16.66 17.69
C LEU A 151 -1.35 16.41 17.84
N VAL A 152 -2.15 16.78 16.83
CA VAL A 152 -3.60 16.54 16.82
C VAL A 152 -3.90 15.05 16.76
N THR A 153 -3.17 14.25 15.97
CA THR A 153 -3.39 12.79 15.91
C THR A 153 -3.08 12.11 17.23
N ILE A 154 -1.97 12.47 17.89
CA ILE A 154 -1.61 11.95 19.22
C ILE A 154 -2.67 12.35 20.26
N LEU A 155 -3.16 13.59 20.20
CA LEU A 155 -4.18 14.08 21.12
C LEU A 155 -5.50 13.32 20.96
N VAL A 156 -5.93 13.06 19.72
CA VAL A 156 -7.16 12.30 19.45
C VAL A 156 -7.03 10.85 19.92
N ILE A 157 -5.91 10.18 19.62
CA ILE A 157 -5.67 8.80 20.08
C ILE A 157 -5.63 8.74 21.60
N GLY A 158 -4.98 9.71 22.25
CA GLY A 158 -4.94 9.83 23.71
C GLY A 158 -6.33 10.04 24.33
N ALA A 159 -7.15 10.91 23.75
CA ALA A 159 -8.51 11.18 24.24
C ALA A 159 -9.41 9.94 24.12
N VAL A 160 -9.36 9.24 22.99
CA VAL A 160 -10.13 7.99 22.79
C VAL A 160 -9.64 6.91 23.76
N GLY A 161 -8.32 6.74 23.92
CA GLY A 161 -7.75 5.78 24.85
C GLY A 161 -8.17 6.05 26.31
N ALA A 162 -8.13 7.31 26.74
CA ALA A 162 -8.58 7.70 28.08
C ALA A 162 -10.07 7.43 28.30
N ALA A 163 -10.93 7.71 27.32
CA ALA A 163 -12.36 7.45 27.41
C ALA A 163 -12.68 5.95 27.57
N VAL A 164 -11.98 5.09 26.82
CA VAL A 164 -12.11 3.63 26.92
C VAL A 164 -11.63 3.15 28.30
N ALA A 165 -10.49 3.64 28.79
CA ALA A 165 -9.96 3.28 30.10
C ALA A 165 -10.93 3.64 31.24
N VAL A 166 -11.48 4.86 31.23
CA VAL A 166 -12.48 5.30 32.22
C VAL A 166 -13.73 4.42 32.17
N SER A 167 -14.20 4.07 30.97
CA SER A 167 -15.37 3.20 30.80
C SER A 167 -15.15 1.81 31.41
N VAL A 168 -13.98 1.21 31.21
CA VAL A 168 -13.62 -0.10 31.81
C VAL A 168 -13.53 -0.01 33.34
N ILE A 169 -12.95 1.06 33.88
CA ILE A 169 -12.86 1.28 35.32
C ILE A 169 -14.26 1.39 35.96
N LEU A 170 -15.17 2.13 35.33
CA LEU A 170 -16.55 2.27 35.83
C LEU A 170 -17.30 0.93 35.83
N LEU A 171 -17.15 0.12 34.78
CA LEU A 171 -17.71 -1.24 34.76
C LEU A 171 -17.13 -2.12 35.88
N GLY A 172 -15.82 -2.02 36.13
CA GLY A 172 -15.16 -2.76 37.22
C GLY A 172 -15.63 -2.33 38.62
N LEU A 173 -15.87 -1.03 38.84
CA LEU A 173 -16.45 -0.55 40.10
C LEU A 173 -17.89 -1.01 40.28
N GLY A 174 -18.67 -1.07 39.21
CA GLY A 174 -20.03 -1.61 39.21
C GLY A 174 -20.06 -3.07 39.65
N SER A 175 -19.26 -3.93 39.03
CA SER A 175 -19.20 -5.35 39.38
C SER A 175 -18.69 -5.58 40.79
N SER A 176 -17.73 -4.77 41.27
CA SER A 176 -17.22 -4.84 42.64
C SER A 176 -18.28 -4.49 43.68
N ARG A 177 -19.09 -3.46 43.45
CA ARG A 177 -20.21 -3.09 44.34
C ARG A 177 -21.29 -4.16 44.37
N THR A 178 -21.66 -4.72 43.22
CA THR A 178 -22.63 -5.82 43.16
C THR A 178 -22.13 -7.06 43.88
N SER A 179 -20.85 -7.39 43.73
CA SER A 179 -20.23 -8.52 44.44
C SER A 179 -20.24 -8.32 45.96
N PHE A 180 -19.90 -7.12 46.43
CA PHE A 180 -19.95 -6.79 47.85
C PHE A 180 -21.38 -6.78 48.41
N ALA A 181 -22.34 -6.25 47.65
CA ALA A 181 -23.75 -6.26 48.05
C ALA A 181 -24.31 -7.70 48.13
N LEU A 182 -23.90 -8.58 47.21
CA LEU A 182 -24.27 -9.99 47.25
C LEU A 182 -23.67 -10.69 48.48
N GLU A 183 -22.40 -10.40 48.80
CA GLU A 183 -21.74 -10.93 50.00
C GLU A 183 -22.47 -10.51 51.28
N GLN A 184 -22.80 -9.21 51.40
CA GLN A 184 -23.60 -8.71 52.53
C GLN A 184 -25.00 -9.34 52.59
N SER A 185 -25.64 -9.56 51.44
CA SER A 185 -26.95 -10.22 51.37
C SER A 185 -26.89 -11.67 51.86
N ASN A 186 -25.85 -12.42 51.47
CA ASN A 186 -25.61 -13.78 51.95
C ASN A 186 -25.38 -13.80 53.48
N GLN A 187 -24.59 -12.85 54.00
CA GLN A 187 -24.36 -12.73 55.44
C GLN A 187 -25.65 -12.41 56.20
N ALA A 188 -26.46 -11.46 55.72
CA ALA A 188 -27.74 -11.11 56.33
C ALA A 188 -28.71 -12.30 56.34
N LYS A 189 -28.75 -13.08 55.25
CA LYS A 189 -29.55 -14.31 55.17
C LYS A 189 -29.10 -15.37 56.18
N ALA A 190 -27.79 -15.55 56.35
CA ALA A 190 -27.25 -16.49 57.33
C ALA A 190 -27.62 -16.10 58.77
N LEU A 191 -27.54 -14.80 59.11
CA LEU A 191 -27.96 -14.27 60.41
C LEU A 191 -29.45 -14.46 60.67
N ALA A 192 -30.30 -14.15 59.68
CA ALA A 192 -31.74 -14.33 59.79
C ALA A 192 -32.12 -15.81 60.02
N ASN A 193 -31.48 -16.73 59.31
CA ASN A 193 -31.66 -18.16 59.53
C ASN A 193 -31.24 -18.59 60.94
N ALA A 194 -30.10 -18.08 61.44
CA ALA A 194 -29.63 -18.40 62.78
C ALA A 194 -30.61 -17.94 63.88
N CYS A 195 -31.16 -16.72 63.78
CA CYS A 195 -32.19 -16.26 64.71
C CYS A 195 -33.49 -17.06 64.63
N ALA A 196 -33.88 -17.47 63.42
CA ALA A 196 -35.07 -18.31 63.27
C ALA A 196 -34.89 -19.66 63.99
N GLU A 197 -33.71 -20.29 63.85
CA GLU A 197 -33.37 -21.51 64.56
C GLU A 197 -33.30 -21.31 66.08
N GLU A 198 -32.70 -20.21 66.56
CA GLU A 198 -32.65 -19.88 67.99
C GLU A 198 -34.06 -19.68 68.58
N ALA A 199 -34.92 -18.94 67.87
CA ALA A 199 -36.31 -18.74 68.29
C ALA A 199 -37.07 -20.07 68.38
N LEU A 200 -36.88 -20.97 67.40
CA LEU A 200 -37.47 -22.31 67.40
C LEU A 200 -36.93 -23.18 68.54
N GLN A 201 -35.66 -23.02 68.90
CA GLN A 201 -35.06 -23.71 70.03
C GLN A 201 -35.66 -23.24 71.37
N GLN A 202 -35.84 -21.94 71.57
CA GLN A 202 -36.51 -21.41 72.78
C GLN A 202 -37.95 -21.91 72.93
N ILE A 203 -38.68 -21.99 71.80
CA ILE A 203 -40.02 -22.58 71.76
C ILE A 203 -40.00 -24.07 72.13
N ARG A 204 -38.97 -24.81 71.68
CA ARG A 204 -38.82 -26.24 72.00
C ARG A 204 -38.51 -26.45 73.49
N ASP A 205 -37.66 -25.62 74.07
CA ASP A 205 -37.19 -25.77 75.44
C ASP A 205 -38.24 -25.31 76.47
N SER A 206 -39.12 -24.37 76.10
CA SER A 206 -40.21 -23.90 76.97
C SER A 206 -41.53 -23.69 76.19
N THR A 207 -42.55 -24.48 76.51
CA THR A 207 -43.90 -24.31 75.94
C THR A 207 -44.91 -23.91 77.03
N PRO A 208 -45.61 -22.77 76.93
CA PRO A 208 -45.56 -21.74 75.87
C PRO A 208 -44.46 -20.67 76.11
N TYR A 209 -43.52 -20.51 75.17
CA TYR A 209 -42.57 -19.39 75.15
C TYR A 209 -43.14 -18.19 74.38
N THR A 210 -43.08 -17.01 75.00
CA THR A 210 -43.30 -15.72 74.35
C THR A 210 -42.21 -14.77 74.80
N GLY A 211 -41.55 -14.11 73.86
CA GLY A 211 -40.42 -13.26 74.18
C GLY A 211 -39.70 -12.75 72.95
N THR A 212 -38.76 -11.86 73.17
CA THR A 212 -37.86 -11.35 72.15
C THR A 212 -36.42 -11.65 72.55
N GLY A 213 -35.55 -11.89 71.58
CA GLY A 213 -34.14 -12.11 71.82
C GLY A 213 -33.28 -11.56 70.68
N ASP A 214 -32.03 -11.24 71.01
CA ASP A 214 -31.04 -10.78 70.06
C ASP A 214 -29.89 -11.79 70.00
N LEU A 215 -29.46 -12.14 68.79
CA LEU A 215 -28.31 -13.00 68.52
C LEU A 215 -27.27 -12.22 67.72
N THR A 216 -26.05 -12.17 68.24
CA THR A 216 -24.91 -11.51 67.58
C THR A 216 -23.91 -12.57 67.13
N LEU A 217 -23.67 -12.63 65.81
CA LEU A 217 -22.72 -13.57 65.21
C LEU A 217 -21.75 -12.80 64.30
N GLY A 218 -20.48 -12.75 64.71
CA GLY A 218 -19.45 -12.00 63.99
C GLY A 218 -19.72 -10.49 63.97
N GLN A 219 -19.95 -9.94 62.77
CA GLN A 219 -20.10 -8.49 62.54
C GLN A 219 -21.56 -8.02 62.44
N GLY A 220 -22.54 -8.89 62.71
CA GLY A 220 -23.96 -8.54 62.61
C GLY A 220 -24.79 -9.07 63.77
N THR A 221 -25.83 -8.30 64.11
CA THR A 221 -26.82 -8.65 65.13
C THR A 221 -28.17 -8.81 64.46
N CYS A 222 -28.91 -9.82 64.88
CA CYS A 222 -30.25 -10.12 64.42
C CYS A 222 -31.16 -10.30 65.64
N SER A 223 -32.42 -9.87 65.52
CA SER A 223 -33.42 -9.96 66.59
C SER A 223 -34.61 -10.81 66.16
N TYR A 224 -35.18 -11.57 67.09
CA TYR A 224 -36.40 -12.35 66.88
C TYR A 224 -37.45 -12.00 67.93
N ALA A 225 -38.72 -12.18 67.55
CA ALA A 225 -39.86 -12.03 68.44
C ALA A 225 -40.80 -13.22 68.26
N VAL A 226 -41.01 -13.96 69.34
CA VAL A 226 -42.00 -15.04 69.40
C VAL A 226 -43.25 -14.47 70.06
N THR A 227 -44.31 -14.33 69.26
CA THR A 227 -45.63 -13.92 69.74
C THR A 227 -46.62 -15.08 69.61
N THR A 228 -47.41 -15.30 70.63
CA THR A 228 -48.57 -16.18 70.55
C THR A 228 -49.70 -15.41 69.87
N GLN A 229 -49.79 -15.55 68.55
CA GLN A 229 -51.06 -15.28 67.88
C GLN A 229 -52.01 -16.41 68.28
N GLY A 230 -52.72 -16.22 69.39
CA GLY A 230 -53.85 -17.07 69.75
C GLY A 230 -54.78 -17.14 68.54
N GLY A 231 -55.12 -18.35 68.10
CA GLY A 231 -56.17 -18.54 67.12
C GLY A 231 -57.48 -18.02 67.72
N GLN A 232 -57.82 -16.76 67.44
CA GLN A 232 -59.22 -16.45 67.24
C GLN A 232 -59.54 -16.94 65.83
N ASP A 233 -60.36 -18.00 65.76
CA ASP A 233 -60.84 -18.72 64.57
C ASP A 233 -60.15 -20.05 64.23
N ARG A 234 -59.97 -20.93 65.22
CA ARG A 234 -60.14 -22.38 65.03
C ARG A 234 -60.79 -23.03 66.25
#